data_AF-A0A2W4SKX2-F1
#
_entry.id   AF-A0A2W4SKX2-F1
#
_cell.length_a   1.000
_cell.length_b   1.000
_cell.length_c   1.000
_cell.angle_alpha   90.00
_cell.angle_beta   90.00
_cell.angle_gamma   90.00
#
_symmetry.space_group_name_H-M   'P 1'
#
loop_
_entity.id
_entity.type
_entity.pdbx_description
1 polymer ?
#
loop_
_entity_poly.entity_id
_entity_poly.type
_entity_poly.pdbx_seq_one_letter_code
_entity_poly.pdbx_strand_id
1 'polypeptide(L)'
;METPYDWITIIVFAGLIVLFLQRSQGVARDHLWQYLVAAVGCAVTNYLGNEALKLDMVGYHAAAIALGIATLAFIWIVLQPFSNAND
;
A
#
# COMPACT_ATOMS: atom_id res chain seq x y z
N MET A 1 0.32 -9.70 14.65
CA MET A 1 0.67 -8.30 14.33
C MET A 1 1.61 -7.86 15.41
N GLU A 2 2.90 -7.98 15.15
CA GLU A 2 3.93 -7.85 16.18
C GLU A 2 4.94 -6.76 15.82
N THR A 3 5.08 -6.42 14.54
CA THR A 3 6.07 -5.46 14.07
C THR A 3 5.42 -4.13 13.64
N PRO A 4 6.19 -3.03 13.63
CA PRO A 4 5.73 -1.78 13.02
C PRO A 4 5.31 -1.93 11.55
N TYR A 5 5.97 -2.82 10.80
CA TYR A 5 5.63 -3.08 9.39
C TYR A 5 4.25 -3.71 9.25
N ASP A 6 3.86 -4.63 10.15
CA ASP A 6 2.52 -5.22 10.14
C ASP A 6 1.45 -4.12 10.31
N TRP A 7 1.61 -3.26 11.31
CA TRP A 7 0.65 -2.20 11.60
C TRP A 7 0.53 -1.20 10.45
N ILE A 8 1.65 -0.73 9.92
CA ILE A 8 1.66 0.26 8.84
C ILE A 8 1.03 -0.31 7.57
N THR A 9 1.46 -1.51 7.15
CA THR A 9 0.96 -2.11 5.91
C THR A 9 -0.51 -2.48 6.00
N ILE A 10 -0.99 -2.90 7.17
CA ILE A 10 -2.42 -3.19 7.40
C ILE A 10 -3.28 -1.92 7.33
N ILE A 11 -2.82 -0.81 7.92
CA ILE A 11 -3.55 0.47 7.82
C ILE A 11 -3.69 0.89 6.35
N VAL A 12 -2.61 0.80 5.58
CA VAL A 12 -2.63 1.13 4.14
C VAL A 12 -3.55 0.17 3.39
N PHE A 13 -3.49 -1.12 3.67
CA PHE A 13 -4.33 -2.13 3.02
C PHE A 13 -5.81 -1.96 3.34
N ALA A 14 -6.14 -1.68 4.60
CA ALA A 14 -7.50 -1.36 5.02
C ALA A 14 -8.01 -0.10 4.32
N GLY A 15 -7.18 0.94 4.20
CA GLY A 15 -7.48 2.13 3.42
C GLY A 15 -7.77 1.83 1.95
N LEU A 16 -6.97 0.95 1.33
CA LEU A 16 -7.20 0.50 -0.06
C LEU A 16 -8.53 -0.23 -0.23
N ILE A 17 -8.90 -1.11 0.70
CA ILE A 17 -10.18 -1.81 0.68
C ILE A 17 -11.33 -0.80 0.76
N VAL A 18 -11.26 0.15 1.70
CA VAL A 18 -12.30 1.18 1.85
C VAL A 18 -12.41 2.02 0.58
N LEU A 19 -11.29 2.48 0.02
CA LEU A 19 -11.26 3.26 -1.21
C LEU A 19 -11.87 2.48 -2.39
N PHE A 20 -11.50 1.22 -2.55
CA PHE A 20 -12.04 0.34 -3.58
C PHE A 20 -13.56 0.19 -3.44
N LEU A 21 -14.05 -0.09 -2.23
CA LEU A 21 -15.48 -0.27 -1.97
C LEU A 21 -16.26 1.02 -2.26
N GLN A 22 -15.75 2.19 -1.85
CA GLN A 22 -16.39 3.47 -2.12
C GLN A 22 -16.49 3.75 -3.63
N ARG A 23 -15.43 3.48 -4.39
CA ARG A 23 -15.41 3.74 -5.85
C ARG A 23 -16.12 2.69 -6.68
N SER A 24 -16.24 1.47 -6.16
CA SER A 24 -17.01 0.40 -6.81
C SER A 24 -18.52 0.68 -6.88
N GLN A 25 -19.03 1.62 -6.08
CA GLN A 25 -20.45 2.02 -6.10
C GLN A 25 -20.72 3.22 -7.04
N GLY A 26 -19.67 3.87 -7.57
CA GLY A 26 -19.77 5.08 -8.38
C GLY A 26 -19.48 4.85 -9.86
N VAL A 27 -19.14 5.94 -10.57
CA VAL A 27 -18.66 5.87 -11.95
C VAL A 27 -17.34 5.10 -11.99
N ALA A 28 -17.23 4.15 -12.92
CA ALA A 28 -16.01 3.37 -13.12
C ALA A 28 -14.84 4.28 -13.52
N ARG A 29 -14.02 4.66 -12.53
CA ARG A 29 -12.81 5.48 -12.69
C ARG A 29 -11.54 4.62 -12.70
N ASP A 30 -11.51 3.59 -11.86
CA ASP A 30 -10.31 2.79 -11.60
C ASP A 30 -10.50 1.34 -12.03
N HIS A 31 -9.41 0.69 -12.40
CA HIS A 31 -9.40 -0.73 -12.71
C HIS A 31 -8.94 -1.55 -11.49
N LEU A 32 -9.53 -2.74 -11.31
CA LEU A 32 -9.21 -3.65 -10.21
C LEU A 32 -7.70 -3.96 -10.08
N TRP A 33 -6.99 -4.05 -11.20
CA TRP A 33 -5.56 -4.37 -11.21
C TRP A 33 -4.70 -3.30 -10.52
N GLN A 34 -5.14 -2.03 -10.49
CA GLN A 34 -4.41 -0.96 -9.80
C GLN A 34 -4.42 -1.19 -8.28
N TYR A 35 -5.58 -1.61 -7.74
CA TYR A 35 -5.70 -2.00 -6.34
C TYR A 35 -4.90 -3.27 -6.04
N LEU A 36 -4.86 -4.24 -6.98
CA LEU A 36 -4.05 -5.44 -6.84
C LEU A 36 -2.55 -5.10 -6.76
N VAL A 37 -2.06 -4.21 -7.61
CA VAL A 37 -0.65 -3.77 -7.58
C VAL A 37 -0.32 -3.10 -6.24
N ALA A 38 -1.19 -2.21 -5.75
CA ALA A 38 -1.00 -1.56 -4.45
C ALA A 38 -1.02 -2.57 -3.29
N ALA A 39 -1.95 -3.53 -3.33
CA ALA A 39 -2.08 -4.63 -2.37
C ALA A 39 -0.82 -5.51 -2.32
N VAL A 40 -0.28 -5.87 -3.48
CA VAL A 40 0.98 -6.63 -3.57
C VAL A 40 2.15 -5.80 -3.04
N GLY A 41 2.21 -4.50 -3.34
CA GLY A 41 3.22 -3.59 -2.79
C GLY A 41 3.23 -3.58 -1.26
N CYS A 42 2.04 -3.50 -0.62
CA CYS A 42 1.90 -3.61 0.82
C CYS A 42 2.38 -4.97 1.37
N ALA A 43 1.98 -6.08 0.73
CA ALA A 43 2.36 -7.41 1.17
C ALA A 43 3.88 -7.65 1.11
N VAL A 44 4.52 -7.23 0.01
CA VAL A 44 5.97 -7.38 -0.17
C VAL A 44 6.74 -6.44 0.77
N THR A 45 6.25 -5.22 0.98
CA THR A 45 6.81 -4.30 1.98
C THR A 45 6.78 -4.90 3.38
N ASN A 46 5.66 -5.52 3.76
CA ASN A 46 5.53 -6.17 5.07
C ASN A 46 6.50 -7.33 5.21
N TYR A 47 6.55 -8.19 4.19
CA TYR A 47 7.44 -9.34 4.18
C TYR A 47 8.91 -8.93 4.34
N LEU A 48 9.38 -7.99 3.52
CA LEU A 48 10.77 -7.53 3.58
C LEU A 48 11.10 -6.83 4.90
N GLY A 49 10.19 -6.01 5.42
CA GLY A 49 10.39 -5.32 6.70
C GLY A 49 10.45 -6.28 7.88
N ASN A 50 9.59 -7.31 7.89
CA ASN A 50 9.61 -8.34 8.92
C ASN A 50 10.85 -9.22 8.83
N GLU A 51 11.30 -9.55 7.62
CA GLU A 51 12.53 -10.32 7.44
C GLU A 51 13.77 -9.51 7.83
N ALA A 52 13.76 -8.19 7.57
CA ALA A 52 14.79 -7.27 8.03
C ALA A 52 14.95 -7.30 9.56
N LEU A 53 13.84 -7.25 10.29
CA LEU A 53 13.82 -7.33 11.76
C LEU A 53 14.33 -8.68 12.28
N LYS A 54 13.95 -9.79 11.62
CA LYS A 54 14.39 -11.14 12.04
C LYS A 54 15.88 -11.37 11.83
N LEU A 55 16.41 -10.87 10.72
CA LEU A 55 17.80 -11.07 10.33
C LEU A 55 18.74 -9.96 10.82
N ASP A 56 18.20 -8.90 11.44
CA ASP A 56 18.90 -7.68 11.86
C ASP A 56 19.71 -7.03 10.71
N MET A 57 19.13 -7.06 9.49
CA MET A 57 19.79 -6.64 8.25
C MET A 57 19.33 -5.25 7.81
N VAL A 58 20.20 -4.26 7.96
CA VAL A 58 19.94 -2.86 7.56
C VAL A 58 19.55 -2.73 6.07
N GLY A 59 20.14 -3.54 5.19
CA GLY A 59 19.82 -3.50 3.75
C GLY A 59 18.36 -3.84 3.44
N TYR A 60 17.77 -4.80 4.16
CA TYR A 60 16.37 -5.18 3.99
C TYR A 60 15.42 -4.10 4.54
N HIS A 61 15.80 -3.42 5.63
CA HIS A 61 15.04 -2.27 6.13
C HIS A 61 14.96 -1.14 5.09
N ALA A 62 16.09 -0.81 4.46
CA ALA A 62 16.13 0.21 3.41
C ALA A 62 15.26 -0.18 2.21
N ALA A 63 15.34 -1.44 1.75
CA ALA A 63 14.52 -1.94 0.66
C ALA A 63 13.01 -1.91 0.99
N ALA A 64 12.64 -2.35 2.20
CA ALA A 64 11.25 -2.32 2.66
C ALA A 64 10.69 -0.89 2.72
N ILE A 65 11.46 0.04 3.29
CA ILE A 65 11.05 1.45 3.38
C ILE A 65 10.91 2.06 1.98
N ALA A 66 11.88 1.83 1.10
CA ALA A 66 11.83 2.32 -0.27
C ALA A 66 10.61 1.78 -1.04
N LEU A 67 10.32 0.48 -0.91
CA LEU A 67 9.14 -0.13 -1.53
C LEU A 67 7.83 0.38 -0.94
N GLY A 68 7.78 0.57 0.38
CA GLY A 68 6.63 1.14 1.07
C GLY A 68 6.32 2.56 0.59
N ILE A 69 7.34 3.41 0.50
CA ILE A 69 7.21 4.77 -0.04
C ILE A 69 6.77 4.74 -1.51
N ALA A 70 7.37 3.87 -2.34
CA ALA A 70 6.97 3.72 -3.73
C ALA A 70 5.50 3.26 -3.87
N THR A 71 5.05 2.36 -3.01
CA THR A 71 3.65 1.89 -2.96
C THR A 71 2.72 3.05 -2.58
N LEU A 72 3.06 3.82 -1.54
CA LEU A 72 2.28 5.00 -1.14
C LEU A 72 2.23 6.06 -2.24
N ALA A 73 3.35 6.32 -2.91
CA ALA A 73 3.42 7.24 -4.04
C ALA A 73 2.54 6.77 -5.21
N PHE A 74 2.57 5.47 -5.54
CA PHE A 74 1.69 4.89 -6.54
C PHE A 74 0.21 5.10 -6.19
N ILE A 75 -0.18 4.81 -4.94
CA ILE A 75 -1.55 5.03 -4.46
C ILE A 75 -1.94 6.51 -4.60
N TRP A 76 -1.05 7.42 -4.22
CA TRP A 76 -1.36 8.85 -4.24
C TRP A 76 -1.47 9.41 -5.67
N ILE A 77 -0.61 8.96 -6.59
CA ILE A 77 -0.55 9.48 -7.98
C ILE A 77 -1.59 8.80 -8.89
N VAL A 78 -1.76 7.48 -8.75
CA VAL A 78 -2.61 6.68 -9.65
C VAL A 78 -4.02 6.56 -9.10
N LEU A 79 -4.17 6.15 -7.84
CA LEU A 79 -5.49 6.03 -7.22
C LEU A 79 -6.01 7.37 -6.71
N GLN A 80 -5.17 8.36 -6.41
CA GLN A 80 -5.59 9.72 -6.05
C GLN A 80 -6.74 9.75 -5.02
N PRO A 81 -6.56 9.18 -3.82
CA PRO A 81 -7.65 8.95 -2.87
C PRO A 81 -8.44 10.20 -2.49
N PHE A 82 -7.83 11.39 -2.61
CA PHE A 82 -8.41 12.68 -2.24
C PHE A 82 -8.78 13.58 -3.44
N SER A 83 -8.70 13.07 -4.68
CA SER A 83 -9.15 13.82 -5.85
C SER A 83 -10.68 13.84 -5.91
N ASN A 84 -11.26 15.03 -6.02
CA ASN A 84 -12.70 15.22 -6.15
C ASN A 84 -13.15 14.91 -7.59
N ALA A 85 -14.41 14.53 -7.76
CA ALA A 85 -15.01 14.22 -9.06
C ALA A 85 -15.22 15.45 -9.99
N ASN A 86 -14.72 16.63 -9.62
CA ASN A 86 -14.99 17.92 -10.28
C ASN A 86 -13.73 18.63 -10.83
N ASP A 87 -12.63 17.91 -11.01
CA ASP A 87 -11.47 18.39 -11.78
C ASP A 87 -11.58 17.97 -13.25
#